data_AF-A0A401M0D0-F1
#
_entry.id   AF-A0A401M0D0-F1
#
_cell.length_a   1.000
_cell.length_b   1.000
_cell.length_c   1.000
_cell.angle_alpha   90.00
_cell.angle_beta   90.00
_cell.angle_gamma   90.00
#
_symmetry.space_group_name_H-M   'P 1'
#
loop_
_entity.id
_entity.type
_entity.pdbx_description
1 polymer ?
#
loop_
_entity_poly.entity_id
_entity_poly.type
_entity_poly.pdbx_seq_one_letter_code
_entity_poly.pdbx_strand_id
1 'polypeptide(L)'
;MRMKLEFKRLKSKYAGVGIVVFIAALTILQCLVYSIGIFKELHNSTVNYASVGILVCNIVCLLFICIQIFRIDSCNLLTKKTAGIVTSCGMIIILCMLIRGRLFDSTVEMVTIQTYTVYQDWSLIYVIGFIMIFLGSIIRKAVNIKEENDLTV
;
A
#
# COMPACT_ATOMS: atom_id res chain seq x y z
N MET A 1 33.80 -2.00 3.31
CA MET A 1 33.67 -3.29 2.60
C MET A 1 32.26 -3.90 2.69
N ARG A 2 31.62 -3.91 3.87
CA ARG A 2 30.24 -4.41 4.11
C ARG A 2 29.15 -3.74 3.24
N MET A 3 29.22 -2.42 3.04
CA MET A 3 28.25 -1.66 2.22
C MET A 3 28.27 -2.04 0.72
N LYS A 4 29.45 -2.35 0.16
CA LYS A 4 29.58 -2.79 -1.24
C LYS A 4 29.00 -4.20 -1.44
N LEU A 5 29.03 -5.04 -0.40
CA LEU A 5 28.48 -6.40 -0.42
C LEU A 5 26.95 -6.37 -0.40
N GLU A 6 26.36 -5.54 0.48
CA GLU A 6 24.91 -5.29 0.54
C GLU A 6 24.37 -4.74 -0.78
N PHE A 7 25.07 -3.78 -1.39
CA PHE A 7 24.67 -3.21 -2.67
C PHE A 7 24.73 -4.23 -3.82
N LYS A 8 25.75 -5.11 -3.84
CA LYS A 8 25.81 -6.23 -4.79
C LYS A 8 24.67 -7.22 -4.58
N ARG A 9 24.29 -7.47 -3.31
CA ARG A 9 23.18 -8.35 -2.95
C ARG A 9 21.83 -7.78 -3.40
N LEU A 10 21.58 -6.49 -3.15
CA LEU A 10 20.41 -5.77 -3.67
C LEU A 10 20.39 -5.78 -5.21
N LYS A 11 21.51 -5.41 -5.86
CA LYS A 11 21.59 -5.37 -7.32
C LYS A 11 21.33 -6.74 -7.96
N SER A 12 21.85 -7.80 -7.36
CA SER A 12 21.59 -9.19 -7.78
C SER A 12 20.12 -9.58 -7.58
N LYS A 13 19.54 -9.19 -6.44
CA LYS A 13 18.15 -9.49 -6.07
C LYS A 13 17.14 -8.86 -7.04
N TYR A 14 17.35 -7.61 -7.45
CA TYR A 14 16.47 -6.88 -8.36
C TYR A 14 16.83 -6.99 -9.86
N ALA A 15 17.81 -7.83 -10.23
CA ALA A 15 18.37 -7.87 -11.60
C ALA A 15 17.35 -8.29 -12.69
N GLY A 16 16.21 -8.89 -12.31
CA GLY A 16 15.12 -9.27 -13.23
C GLY A 16 13.77 -8.62 -12.93
N VAL A 17 13.70 -7.74 -11.91
CA VAL A 17 12.43 -7.20 -11.38
C VAL A 17 12.40 -5.67 -11.45
N GLY A 18 13.09 -5.09 -12.44
CA GLY A 18 13.29 -3.64 -12.57
C GLY A 18 11.99 -2.83 -12.58
N ILE A 19 10.92 -3.39 -13.14
CA ILE A 19 9.60 -2.73 -13.16
C ILE A 19 8.99 -2.57 -11.77
N VAL A 20 9.22 -3.52 -10.86
CA VAL A 20 8.71 -3.47 -9.48
C VAL A 20 9.43 -2.39 -8.67
N VAL A 21 10.75 -2.24 -8.87
CA VAL A 21 11.53 -1.16 -8.26
C VAL A 21 11.08 0.20 -8.78
N PHE A 22 10.81 0.30 -10.08
CA PHE A 22 10.30 1.52 -10.70
C PHE A 22 8.91 1.89 -10.13
N ILE A 23 7.99 0.92 -10.02
CA ILE A 23 6.67 1.13 -9.41
C ILE A 23 6.83 1.55 -7.94
N ALA A 24 7.73 0.92 -7.17
CA ALA A 24 8.00 1.33 -5.78
C ALA A 24 8.47 2.79 -5.70
N ALA A 25 9.38 3.21 -6.59
CA ALA A 25 9.87 4.58 -6.63
C ALA A 25 8.76 5.59 -6.96
N LEU A 26 7.89 5.28 -7.93
CA LEU A 26 6.73 6.12 -8.24
C LEU A 26 5.76 6.21 -7.05
N THR A 27 5.54 5.09 -6.36
CA THR A 27 4.67 5.04 -5.18
C THR A 27 5.24 5.89 -4.02
N ILE A 28 6.56 5.84 -3.80
CA ILE A 28 7.25 6.70 -2.82
C ILE A 28 7.16 8.18 -3.22
N LEU A 29 7.34 8.49 -4.51
CA LEU A 29 7.19 9.85 -5.01
C LEU A 29 5.78 10.38 -4.75
N GLN A 30 4.75 9.55 -4.95
CA GLN A 30 3.37 9.91 -4.65
C GLN A 30 3.15 10.21 -3.15
N CYS A 31 3.77 9.44 -2.25
CA CYS A 31 3.74 9.75 -0.82
C CYS A 31 4.34 11.13 -0.50
N LEU A 32 5.42 11.52 -1.19
CA LEU A 32 6.04 12.84 -1.02
C LEU A 32 5.10 13.96 -1.48
N VAL A 33 4.44 13.78 -2.63
CA VAL A 33 3.45 14.74 -3.15
C VAL A 33 2.31 14.94 -2.14
N TYR A 34 1.76 13.86 -1.58
CA TYR A 34 0.73 13.97 -0.54
C TYR A 34 1.25 14.65 0.73
N SER A 35 2.50 14.40 1.12
CA SER A 35 3.11 15.05 2.28
C SER A 35 3.20 16.56 2.10
N ILE A 36 3.57 17.03 0.90
CA ILE A 36 3.55 18.46 0.55
C ILE A 36 2.13 19.03 0.67
N GLY A 37 1.12 18.29 0.21
CA GLY A 37 -0.29 18.66 0.36
C GLY A 37 -0.71 18.84 1.82
N ILE A 38 -0.27 17.93 2.70
CA ILE A 38 -0.54 18.01 4.15
C ILE A 38 0.09 19.26 4.75
N PHE A 39 1.37 19.54 4.46
CA PHE A 39 2.04 20.74 4.95
C PHE A 39 1.37 22.02 4.48
N LYS A 40 0.93 22.06 3.22
CA LYS A 40 0.21 23.20 2.66
C LYS A 40 -1.11 23.42 3.40
N GLU A 41 -1.88 22.37 3.64
CA GLU A 41 -3.17 22.47 4.32
C GLU A 41 -3.02 22.87 5.80
N LEU A 42 -1.98 22.37 6.48
CA LEU A 42 -1.65 22.73 7.86
C LEU A 42 -1.14 24.17 8.01
N HIS A 43 -0.54 24.75 6.96
CA HIS A 43 -0.04 26.12 6.98
C HIS A 43 -1.14 27.16 6.69
N ASN A 44 -2.28 26.75 6.16
CA ASN A 44 -3.41 27.64 5.94
C ASN A 44 -4.00 28.11 7.29
N SER A 45 -4.43 29.36 7.36
CA SER A 45 -5.02 29.95 8.58
C SER A 45 -6.32 29.26 9.03
N THR A 46 -7.02 28.61 8.10
CA THR A 46 -8.20 27.77 8.35
C THR A 46 -7.89 26.34 7.93
N VAL A 47 -7.33 25.56 8.85
CA VAL A 47 -6.95 24.16 8.57
C VAL A 47 -8.19 23.30 8.39
N ASN A 48 -8.33 22.65 7.23
CA ASN A 48 -9.33 21.61 7.05
C ASN A 48 -8.77 20.24 7.47
N TYR A 49 -9.03 19.86 8.72
CA TYR A 49 -8.57 18.58 9.28
C TYR A 49 -9.08 17.35 8.54
N ALA A 50 -10.25 17.43 7.90
CA ALA A 50 -10.78 16.32 7.12
C ALA A 50 -10.03 16.14 5.80
N SER A 51 -9.65 17.24 5.13
CA SER A 51 -8.74 17.21 3.97
C SER A 51 -7.37 16.61 4.33
N VAL A 52 -6.78 17.04 5.45
CA VAL A 52 -5.54 16.46 5.98
C VAL A 52 -5.69 14.96 6.25
N GLY A 53 -6.78 14.55 6.89
CA GLY A 53 -7.04 13.15 7.21
C GLY A 53 -7.19 12.27 5.95
N ILE A 54 -7.78 12.80 4.87
CA ILE A 54 -7.88 12.10 3.58
C ILE A 54 -6.47 11.89 2.97
N LEU A 55 -5.63 12.92 2.98
CA LEU A 55 -4.24 12.81 2.50
C LEU A 55 -3.41 11.81 3.32
N VAL A 56 -3.59 11.79 4.64
CA VAL A 56 -2.93 10.82 5.53
C VAL A 56 -3.38 9.40 5.20
N CYS A 57 -4.68 9.15 5.01
CA CYS A 57 -5.19 7.84 4.64
C CYS A 57 -4.56 7.34 3.33
N ASN A 58 -4.43 8.21 2.32
CA ASN A 58 -3.78 7.87 1.06
C ASN A 58 -2.31 7.48 1.25
N ILE A 59 -1.53 8.24 2.05
CA ILE A 59 -0.13 7.91 2.34
C ILE A 59 -0.03 6.55 3.04
N VAL A 60 -0.86 6.28 4.05
CA VAL A 60 -0.84 5.00 4.76
C VAL A 60 -1.10 3.83 3.80
N CYS A 61 -2.10 3.94 2.94
CA CYS A 61 -2.39 2.92 1.92
C CYS A 61 -1.19 2.69 0.98
N LEU A 62 -0.60 3.76 0.45
CA LEU A 62 0.55 3.67 -0.45
C LEU A 62 1.78 3.05 0.24
N LEU A 63 2.01 3.35 1.53
CA LEU A 63 3.08 2.72 2.30
C LEU A 63 2.88 1.21 2.43
N PHE A 64 1.66 0.75 2.70
CA PHE A 64 1.36 -0.69 2.74
C PHE A 64 1.52 -1.36 1.37
N ILE A 65 1.16 -0.67 0.28
CA ILE A 65 1.41 -1.14 -1.09
C ILE A 65 2.93 -1.25 -1.33
N CYS A 66 3.71 -0.21 -1.00
CA CYS A 66 5.18 -0.23 -1.09
C CYS A 66 5.79 -1.41 -0.34
N ILE A 67 5.37 -1.63 0.91
CA ILE A 67 5.87 -2.75 1.74
C ILE A 67 5.64 -4.08 1.02
N GLN A 68 4.46 -4.27 0.39
CA GLN A 68 4.19 -5.51 -0.33
C GLN A 68 4.98 -5.64 -1.63
N ILE A 69 5.16 -4.55 -2.37
CA ILE A 69 6.01 -4.50 -3.57
C ILE A 69 7.44 -4.93 -3.23
N PHE A 70 8.02 -4.39 -2.16
CA PHE A 70 9.35 -4.79 -1.69
C PHE A 70 9.42 -6.25 -1.19
N ARG A 71 8.27 -6.82 -0.80
CA ARG A 71 8.19 -8.18 -0.25
C ARG A 71 7.92 -9.26 -1.28
N ILE A 72 7.27 -8.92 -2.40
CA ILE A 72 7.06 -9.81 -3.56
C ILE A 72 8.41 -10.38 -4.03
N ASP A 73 9.51 -9.64 -3.87
CA ASP A 73 10.85 -10.06 -4.27
C ASP A 73 11.59 -10.90 -3.19
N SER A 74 10.89 -11.54 -2.26
CA SER A 74 11.49 -12.43 -1.27
C SER A 74 11.21 -13.90 -1.57
N CYS A 75 12.23 -14.76 -1.52
CA CYS A 75 12.12 -16.21 -1.83
C CYS A 75 11.10 -16.99 -0.97
N ASN A 76 10.49 -16.36 0.04
CA ASN A 76 9.53 -16.94 0.98
C ASN A 76 8.09 -16.46 0.75
N LEU A 77 7.68 -16.34 -0.52
CA LEU A 77 6.30 -15.98 -0.88
C LEU A 77 5.27 -16.98 -0.33
N LEU A 78 5.60 -18.27 -0.31
CA LEU A 78 4.75 -19.36 0.18
C LEU A 78 5.05 -19.69 1.64
N THR A 79 4.59 -18.82 2.56
CA THR A 79 4.57 -19.13 4.00
C THR A 79 3.29 -18.63 4.65
N LYS A 80 2.86 -19.26 5.75
CA LYS A 80 1.70 -18.79 6.54
C LYS A 80 1.89 -17.36 7.04
N LYS A 81 3.13 -16.98 7.38
CA LYS A 81 3.49 -15.60 7.76
C LYS A 81 3.31 -14.62 6.60
N THR A 82 3.70 -15.00 5.39
CA THR A 82 3.50 -14.18 4.19
C THR A 82 2.01 -13.98 3.94
N ALA A 83 1.21 -15.05 3.96
CA ALA A 83 -0.24 -14.97 3.82
C ALA A 83 -0.86 -13.99 4.84
N GLY A 84 -0.51 -14.14 6.13
CA GLY A 84 -1.04 -13.28 7.20
C GLY A 84 -0.74 -11.80 6.96
N ILE A 85 0.51 -11.46 6.65
CA ILE A 85 0.91 -10.07 6.40
C ILE A 85 0.22 -9.49 5.14
N VAL A 86 0.10 -10.27 4.05
CA VAL A 86 -0.63 -9.82 2.85
C VAL A 86 -2.09 -9.50 3.19
N THR A 87 -2.76 -10.38 3.93
CA THR A 87 -4.14 -10.15 4.38
C THR A 87 -4.23 -8.93 5.31
N SER A 88 -3.35 -8.79 6.29
CA SER A 88 -3.36 -7.65 7.22
C SER A 88 -3.17 -6.31 6.48
N CYS A 89 -2.27 -6.24 5.50
CA CYS A 89 -2.10 -5.01 4.72
C CYS A 89 -3.35 -4.68 3.91
N GLY A 90 -4.00 -5.68 3.30
CA GLY A 90 -5.27 -5.48 2.61
C GLY A 90 -6.36 -4.96 3.56
N MET A 91 -6.48 -5.53 4.76
CA MET A 91 -7.43 -5.06 5.78
C MET A 91 -7.18 -3.60 6.21
N ILE A 92 -5.92 -3.21 6.40
CA ILE A 92 -5.56 -1.84 6.76
C ILE A 92 -5.91 -0.87 5.63
N ILE A 93 -5.64 -1.24 4.37
CA ILE A 93 -6.02 -0.44 3.21
C ILE A 93 -7.53 -0.20 3.17
N ILE A 94 -8.33 -1.26 3.37
CA ILE A 94 -9.80 -1.14 3.42
C ILE A 94 -10.25 -0.23 4.56
N LEU A 95 -9.67 -0.38 5.75
CA LEU A 95 -9.98 0.47 6.90
C LEU A 95 -9.69 1.95 6.60
N CYS A 96 -8.51 2.25 6.06
CA CYS A 96 -8.13 3.61 5.68
C CYS A 96 -9.08 4.20 4.62
N MET A 97 -9.54 3.39 3.66
CA MET A 97 -10.49 3.85 2.66
C MET A 97 -11.91 4.07 3.21
N LEU A 98 -12.36 3.27 4.18
CA LEU A 98 -13.61 3.50 4.92
C LEU A 98 -13.56 4.82 5.69
N ILE A 99 -12.47 5.05 6.44
CA ILE A 99 -12.26 6.29 7.21
C ILE A 99 -12.21 7.48 6.26
N ARG A 100 -11.45 7.37 5.17
CA ARG A 100 -11.37 8.39 4.12
C ARG A 100 -12.75 8.74 3.55
N GLY A 101 -13.59 7.74 3.28
CA GLY A 101 -14.96 7.96 2.79
C GLY A 101 -15.78 8.80 3.77
N ARG A 102 -15.73 8.47 5.06
CA ARG A 102 -16.41 9.26 6.11
C ARG A 102 -15.90 10.69 6.22
N LEU A 103 -14.59 10.89 6.11
CA LEU A 103 -13.98 12.21 6.10
C LEU A 103 -14.38 13.02 4.86
N PHE A 104 -14.50 12.35 3.71
CA PHE A 104 -14.94 12.98 2.47
C PHE A 104 -16.41 13.43 2.54
N ASP A 105 -17.30 12.60 3.08
CA ASP A 105 -18.70 13.00 3.29
C ASP A 105 -18.80 14.27 4.16
N SER A 106 -17.89 14.42 5.13
CA SER A 106 -17.80 15.60 5.99
C SER A 106 -17.19 16.84 5.29
N THR A 107 -16.47 16.69 4.18
CA THR A 107 -15.90 17.80 3.41
C THR A 107 -16.75 18.23 2.23
N VAL A 108 -17.59 17.34 1.68
CA VAL A 108 -18.53 17.66 0.59
C VAL A 108 -19.55 18.71 0.99
N GLU A 109 -19.92 18.78 2.28
CA GLU A 109 -20.76 19.86 2.81
C GLU A 109 -20.07 21.24 2.79
N MET A 110 -18.74 21.32 2.60
CA MET A 110 -17.96 22.57 2.70
C MET A 110 -17.27 23.03 1.40
N VAL A 111 -17.19 22.25 0.32
CA VAL A 111 -16.36 22.60 -0.85
C VAL A 111 -17.08 22.38 -2.19
N THR A 112 -17.02 23.38 -3.07
CA THR A 112 -17.55 23.37 -4.44
C THR A 112 -16.79 22.43 -5.38
N ILE A 113 -17.54 21.91 -6.35
CA ILE A 113 -17.31 20.80 -7.31
C ILE A 113 -15.94 20.76 -8.04
N GLN A 114 -15.08 21.78 -7.97
CA GLN A 114 -13.81 21.83 -8.73
C GLN A 114 -12.66 20.96 -8.19
N THR A 115 -12.73 20.46 -6.96
CA THR A 115 -11.71 19.53 -6.39
C THR A 115 -11.96 18.06 -6.72
N TYR A 116 -13.06 17.72 -7.40
CA TYR A 116 -13.56 16.34 -7.58
C TYR A 116 -12.55 15.35 -8.20
N THR A 117 -11.66 15.82 -9.07
CA THR A 117 -10.74 14.96 -9.84
C THR A 117 -9.57 14.41 -9.01
N VAL A 118 -9.14 15.10 -7.94
CA VAL A 118 -8.09 14.62 -7.03
C VAL A 118 -8.62 13.57 -6.03
N TYR A 119 -9.94 13.50 -5.86
CA TYR A 119 -10.60 12.60 -4.91
C TYR A 119 -11.05 11.26 -5.51
N GLN A 120 -10.87 11.02 -6.81
CA GLN A 120 -11.56 9.94 -7.54
C GLN A 120 -10.81 8.58 -7.56
N ASP A 121 -9.56 8.50 -7.08
CA ASP A 121 -8.76 7.24 -7.12
C ASP A 121 -9.10 6.19 -6.03
N TRP A 122 -10.06 6.49 -5.17
CA TRP A 122 -10.35 5.69 -3.97
C TRP A 122 -10.97 4.32 -4.24
N SER A 123 -11.76 4.17 -5.29
CA SER A 123 -12.34 2.88 -5.69
C SER A 123 -11.25 1.89 -6.11
N LEU A 124 -10.21 2.37 -6.81
CA LEU A 124 -9.06 1.55 -7.20
C LEU A 124 -8.24 1.10 -5.99
N ILE A 125 -8.00 2.00 -5.03
CA ILE A 125 -7.30 1.64 -3.78
C ILE A 125 -8.12 0.63 -2.97
N TYR A 126 -9.44 0.75 -2.97
CA TYR A 126 -10.36 -0.23 -2.40
C TYR A 126 -10.20 -1.61 -3.03
N VAL A 127 -10.22 -1.68 -4.37
CA VAL A 127 -10.06 -2.91 -5.12
C VAL A 127 -8.71 -3.55 -4.82
N ILE A 128 -7.63 -2.77 -4.72
CA ILE A 128 -6.30 -3.26 -4.32
C ILE A 128 -6.34 -3.90 -2.92
N GLY A 129 -7.01 -3.26 -1.96
CA GLY A 129 -7.20 -3.81 -0.61
C GLY A 129 -7.88 -5.19 -0.62
N PHE A 130 -8.96 -5.33 -1.39
CA PHE A 130 -9.66 -6.61 -1.55
C PHE A 130 -8.80 -7.67 -2.25
N ILE A 131 -8.10 -7.28 -3.33
CA ILE A 131 -7.18 -8.17 -4.05
C ILE A 131 -6.09 -8.68 -3.09
N MET A 132 -5.55 -7.85 -2.21
CA MET A 132 -4.58 -8.27 -1.21
C MET A 132 -5.18 -9.28 -0.23
N ILE A 133 -6.37 -9.04 0.31
CA ILE A 133 -7.04 -10.01 1.21
C ILE A 133 -7.22 -11.36 0.50
N PHE A 134 -7.64 -11.32 -0.76
CA PHE A 134 -7.82 -12.51 -1.59
C PHE A 134 -6.50 -13.25 -1.86
N LEU A 135 -5.45 -12.54 -2.25
CA LEU A 135 -4.10 -13.08 -2.43
C LEU A 135 -3.59 -13.76 -1.16
N GLY A 136 -3.78 -13.14 0.01
CA GLY A 136 -3.39 -13.75 1.28
C GLY A 136 -4.11 -15.07 1.55
N SER A 137 -5.38 -15.18 1.15
CA SER A 137 -6.16 -16.42 1.24
C SER A 137 -5.65 -17.51 0.29
N ILE A 138 -5.30 -17.13 -0.95
CA ILE A 138 -4.68 -18.06 -1.92
C ILE A 138 -3.34 -18.57 -1.39
N ILE A 139 -2.47 -17.69 -0.91
CA ILE A 139 -1.16 -18.08 -0.37
C ILE A 139 -1.34 -19.06 0.80
N ARG A 140 -2.29 -18.78 1.71
CA ARG A 140 -2.58 -19.70 2.83
C ARG A 140 -3.01 -21.08 2.34
N LYS A 141 -3.90 -21.14 1.36
CA LYS A 141 -4.36 -22.41 0.79
C LYS A 141 -3.22 -23.16 0.10
N ALA A 142 -2.39 -22.47 -0.68
CA ALA A 142 -1.24 -23.08 -1.35
C ALA A 142 -0.20 -23.62 -0.35
N VAL A 143 0.03 -22.93 0.77
CA VAL A 143 0.91 -23.43 1.84
C VAL A 143 0.34 -24.69 2.50
N ASN A 144 -0.97 -24.72 2.78
CA ASN A 144 -1.59 -25.92 3.36
C ASN A 144 -1.50 -27.13 2.43
N ILE A 145 -1.73 -26.96 1.12
CA ILE A 145 -1.58 -28.05 0.13
C ILE A 145 -0.14 -28.55 0.09
N LYS A 146 0.83 -27.63 0.15
CA LYS A 146 2.24 -27.99 0.19
C LYS A 146 2.59 -28.81 1.44
N GLU A 147 2.14 -28.37 2.61
CA GLU A 147 2.35 -29.07 3.87
C GLU A 147 1.70 -30.47 3.87
N GLU A 148 0.51 -30.62 3.29
CA GLU A 148 -0.19 -31.90 3.18
C GLU A 148 0.55 -32.88 2.24
N ASN A 149 1.01 -32.41 1.09
CA ASN A 149 1.77 -33.23 0.15
C ASN A 149 3.14 -33.65 0.71
N ASP A 150 3.83 -32.77 1.45
CA ASP A 150 5.10 -33.09 2.10
C ASP A 150 4.95 -34.15 3.22
N LEU A 151 3.75 -34.33 3.78
CA LEU A 151 3.45 -35.36 4.79
C LEU A 151 3.07 -36.73 4.21
N THR A 152 2.74 -36.78 2.92
CA THR A 152 2.28 -38.01 2.22
C THR A 152 3.39 -38.77 1.47
N VAL A 153 4.60 -38.22 1.40
CA VAL A 153 5.80 -38.80 0.75
C VAL A 153 6.77 -39.31 1.81
#